data_AF-A0A2H3ISQ8-F1
#
_entry.id   AF-A0A2H3ISQ8-F1
#
_cell.length_a   1.000
_cell.length_b   1.000
_cell.length_c   1.000
_cell.angle_alpha   90.00
_cell.angle_beta   90.00
_cell.angle_gamma   90.00
#
_symmetry.space_group_name_H-M   'P 1'
#
loop_
_entity.id
_entity.type
_entity.pdbx_description
1 polymer ?
#
loop_
_entity_poly.entity_id
_entity_poly.type
_entity_poly.pdbx_seq_one_letter_code
_entity_poly.pdbx_strand_id
1 'polypeptide(L)'
;GFTLFAPNSSAIEAIASDLASLESNTTMLQILLNNHMINGTSVYSPELVGQNYTSAAGETLSFHINSTGQYVTSGNTTALIVQPDVLLKNGVLHVIDHVLLNTHEDTGAASSAYVLSNLLPHNLLTFP
;
A
#
# COMPACT_ATOMS: atom_id res chain seq x y z
N GLY A 1 -13.19 0.78 3.03
CA GLY A 1 -12.36 -0.27 3.67
C GLY A 1 -10.92 0.17 3.64
N PHE A 2 -9.97 -0.69 4.01
CA PHE A 2 -8.54 -0.43 3.75
C PHE A 2 -7.86 -1.66 3.16
N THR A 3 -6.67 -1.45 2.61
CA THR A 3 -5.75 -2.50 2.18
C THR A 3 -4.43 -2.28 2.89
N LEU A 4 -3.88 -3.29 3.55
CA LEU A 4 -2.62 -3.20 4.29
C LEU A 4 -1.58 -4.15 3.70
N PHE A 5 -0.41 -3.64 3.37
CA PHE A 5 0.74 -4.41 2.91
C PHE A 5 1.68 -4.64 4.09
N ALA A 6 1.63 -5.82 4.70
CA ALA A 6 2.43 -6.14 5.88
C ALA A 6 3.72 -6.87 5.48
N PRO A 7 4.91 -6.33 5.76
CA PRO A 7 6.16 -7.05 5.50
C PRO A 7 6.30 -8.27 6.41
N ASN A 8 6.90 -9.34 5.90
CA ASN A 8 7.25 -10.51 6.71
C ASN A 8 8.36 -10.18 7.71
N SER A 9 8.55 -11.03 8.72
CA SER A 9 9.58 -10.82 9.75
C SER A 9 10.98 -10.69 9.15
N SER A 10 11.28 -11.44 8.08
CA SER A 10 12.59 -11.37 7.40
C SER A 10 12.85 -10.02 6.73
N ALA A 11 11.82 -9.40 6.14
CA ALA A 11 11.90 -8.08 5.53
C ALA A 11 12.19 -7.02 6.58
N ILE A 12 11.51 -7.11 7.72
CA ILE A 12 11.69 -6.19 8.85
C ILE A 12 13.10 -6.35 9.43
N GLU A 13 13.58 -7.58 9.58
CA GLU A 13 14.95 -7.85 10.03
C GLU A 13 15.99 -7.31 9.04
N ALA A 14 15.75 -7.42 7.73
CA ALA A 14 16.65 -6.90 6.71
C ALA A 14 16.82 -5.37 6.78
N ILE A 15 15.77 -4.65 7.19
CA ILE A 15 15.79 -3.18 7.34
C ILE A 15 15.96 -2.74 8.79
N ALA A 16 16.24 -3.64 9.73
CA ALA A 16 16.29 -3.31 11.16
C ALA A 16 17.28 -2.17 11.47
N SER A 17 18.36 -2.08 10.70
CA SER A 17 19.37 -1.02 10.81
C SER A 17 18.83 0.35 10.35
N ASP A 18 18.07 0.36 9.25
CA ASP A 18 17.38 1.57 8.75
C ASP A 18 16.24 1.97 9.69
N LEU A 19 15.49 1.00 10.21
CA LEU A 19 14.46 1.25 11.23
C LEU A 19 15.06 1.88 12.48
N ALA A 20 16.16 1.34 13.01
CA ALA A 20 16.83 1.91 14.19
C ALA A 20 17.23 3.39 13.99
N SER A 21 17.58 3.76 12.75
CA SER A 21 17.88 5.16 12.38
C SER A 21 16.62 6.04 12.32
N LEU A 22 15.47 5.43 12.03
CA LEU A 22 14.15 6.07 11.93
C LEU A 22 13.35 6.03 13.24
N GLU A 23 13.69 5.17 14.21
CA GLU A 23 13.00 5.05 15.50
C GLU A 23 13.00 6.37 16.29
N SER A 24 14.02 7.21 16.09
CA SER A 24 14.10 8.53 16.71
C SER A 24 13.17 9.56 16.05
N ASN A 25 12.59 9.26 14.88
CA ASN A 25 11.72 10.15 14.11
C ASN A 25 10.32 9.53 13.94
N THR A 26 9.48 9.76 14.94
CA THR A 26 8.09 9.28 15.00
C THR A 26 7.25 9.73 13.81
N THR A 27 7.52 10.92 13.26
CA THR A 27 6.84 11.39 12.04
C THR A 27 7.18 10.48 10.87
N MET A 28 8.46 10.24 10.57
CA MET A 28 8.87 9.38 9.46
C MET A 28 8.34 7.94 9.60
N LEU A 29 8.22 7.44 10.83
CA LEU A 29 7.63 6.13 11.08
C LEU A 29 6.13 6.10 10.71
N GLN A 30 5.38 7.16 11.01
CA GLN A 30 3.98 7.28 10.60
C GLN A 30 3.86 7.33 9.08
N ILE A 31 4.72 8.09 8.40
CA ILE A 31 4.77 8.15 6.93
C ILE A 31 4.98 6.74 6.35
N LEU A 32 5.96 6.02 6.89
CA LEU A 32 6.30 4.69 6.42
C LEU A 32 5.13 3.72 6.58
N LEU A 33 4.44 3.76 7.72
CA LEU A 33 3.22 2.96 7.94
C LEU A 33 2.09 3.35 6.98
N ASN A 34 1.89 4.65 6.75
CA ASN A 34 0.91 5.17 5.81
C ASN A 34 1.22 4.70 4.38
N ASN A 35 2.50 4.59 4.01
CA ASN A 35 2.91 4.12 2.70
C ASN A 35 2.60 2.62 2.49
N HIS A 36 2.51 1.85 3.56
CA HIS A 36 2.13 0.43 3.53
C HIS A 36 0.62 0.21 3.51
N MET A 37 -0.21 1.25 3.60
CA MET A 37 -1.67 1.10 3.55
C MET A 37 -2.30 1.92 2.44
N ILE A 38 -3.39 1.41 1.89
CA ILE A 38 -4.31 2.15 1.02
C ILE A 38 -5.56 2.41 1.85
N ASN A 39 -5.90 3.68 2.04
CA ASN A 39 -7.10 4.06 2.77
C ASN A 39 -8.29 4.23 1.81
N GLY A 40 -9.49 3.88 2.26
CA GLY A 40 -10.74 4.03 1.50
C GLY A 40 -11.09 2.82 0.62
N THR A 41 -10.09 2.10 0.09
CA THR A 41 -10.31 0.98 -0.83
C THR A 41 -9.78 -0.34 -0.27
N SER A 42 -10.57 -1.40 -0.40
CA SER A 42 -10.17 -2.78 -0.12
C SER A 42 -9.96 -3.48 -1.46
N VAL A 43 -8.69 -3.75 -1.79
CA VAL A 43 -8.30 -4.28 -3.10
C VAL A 43 -7.78 -5.70 -2.93
N TYR A 44 -8.36 -6.63 -3.67
CA TYR A 44 -7.92 -8.03 -3.70
C TYR A 44 -6.85 -8.24 -4.78
N SER A 45 -6.09 -9.32 -4.67
CA SER A 45 -5.02 -9.69 -5.62
C SER A 45 -5.40 -9.56 -7.11
N PRO A 46 -6.57 -10.02 -7.58
CA PRO A 46 -6.96 -9.86 -8.99
C PRO A 46 -7.26 -8.42 -9.41
N GLU A 47 -7.68 -7.55 -8.48
CA GLU A 47 -7.96 -6.12 -8.76
C GLU A 47 -6.69 -5.27 -8.73
N LEU A 48 -5.67 -5.69 -7.98
CA LEU A 48 -4.36 -5.05 -7.97
C LEU A 48 -3.69 -5.11 -9.34
N VAL A 49 -4.01 -6.08 -10.19
CA VAL A 49 -3.31 -6.28 -11.47
C VAL A 49 -3.69 -5.21 -12.50
N GLY A 50 -2.70 -4.45 -12.95
CA GLY A 50 -2.89 -3.50 -14.05
C GLY A 50 -3.48 -2.16 -13.64
N GLN A 51 -3.57 -1.89 -12.33
CA GLN A 51 -3.96 -0.59 -11.79
C GLN A 51 -2.89 -0.07 -10.83
N ASN A 52 -2.79 1.26 -10.76
CA ASN A 52 -1.99 1.93 -9.75
C ASN A 52 -2.91 2.45 -8.65
N TYR A 53 -2.48 2.34 -7.40
CA TYR A 53 -3.19 2.89 -6.25
C TYR A 53 -2.34 3.93 -5.55
N THR A 54 -2.97 4.80 -4.79
CA THR A 54 -2.27 5.77 -3.96
C THR A 54 -2.26 5.27 -2.53
N SER A 55 -1.08 5.23 -1.90
CA SER A 55 -0.95 4.90 -0.48
C SER A 55 -1.53 6.02 0.40
N ALA A 56 -1.73 5.75 1.69
CA ALA A 56 -2.19 6.77 2.63
C ALA A 56 -1.13 7.87 2.85
N ALA A 57 0.14 7.61 2.48
CA ALA A 57 1.20 8.61 2.43
C ALA A 57 1.12 9.50 1.17
N GLY A 58 0.29 9.13 0.17
CA GLY A 58 0.17 9.86 -1.09
C GLY A 58 1.05 9.35 -2.22
N GLU A 59 1.84 8.31 -1.96
CA GLU A 59 2.74 7.72 -2.95
C GLU A 59 1.99 6.78 -3.90
N THR A 60 2.48 6.69 -5.13
CA THR A 60 1.92 5.74 -6.11
C THR A 60 2.47 4.34 -5.86
N LEU A 61 1.56 3.40 -5.62
CA LEU A 61 1.78 1.97 -5.56
C LEU A 61 1.43 1.35 -6.92
N SER A 62 2.45 0.87 -7.62
CA SER A 62 2.30 0.17 -8.88
C SER A 62 2.37 -1.33 -8.67
N PHE A 63 1.52 -2.07 -9.38
CA PHE A 63 1.39 -3.51 -9.21
C PHE A 63 1.67 -4.22 -10.52
N HIS A 64 2.54 -5.22 -10.46
CA HIS A 64 2.96 -6.01 -11.63
C HIS A 64 2.94 -7.50 -11.31
N ILE A 65 2.60 -8.32 -12.30
CA ILE A 65 2.66 -9.78 -12.19
C ILE A 65 3.76 -10.29 -13.10
N ASN A 66 4.56 -11.23 -12.58
CA ASN A 66 5.51 -12.00 -13.36
C ASN A 66 5.29 -13.52 -13.13
N SER A 67 6.18 -14.35 -13.67
CA SER A 67 6.14 -15.82 -13.54
C SER A 67 6.26 -16.34 -12.10
N THR A 68 6.79 -15.53 -11.19
CA THR A 68 7.08 -15.86 -9.80
C THR A 68 5.97 -15.41 -8.84
N GLY A 69 5.16 -14.42 -9.24
CA GLY A 69 4.04 -13.94 -8.43
C GLY A 69 3.66 -12.49 -8.71
N GLN A 70 2.99 -11.87 -7.75
CA GLN A 70 2.56 -10.48 -7.79
C GLN A 70 3.51 -9.60 -7.00
N TYR A 71 3.83 -8.43 -7.55
CA TYR A 71 4.78 -7.49 -6.98
C TYR A 71 4.11 -6.13 -6.78
N VAL A 72 4.49 -5.46 -5.71
CA VAL A 72 4.14 -4.07 -5.42
C VAL A 72 5.40 -3.22 -5.46
N THR A 73 5.35 -2.10 -6.18
CA THR A 73 6.43 -1.14 -6.29
C THR A 73 5.96 0.19 -5.71
N SER A 74 6.74 0.73 -4.77
CA SER A 74 6.55 2.07 -4.19
C SER A 74 7.84 2.86 -4.38
N GLY A 75 7.79 3.91 -5.19
CA GLY A 75 8.97 4.68 -5.57
C GLY A 75 10.05 3.77 -6.18
N ASN A 76 11.19 3.65 -5.49
CA ASN A 76 12.33 2.85 -5.95
C ASN A 76 12.39 1.44 -5.32
N THR A 77 11.39 1.06 -4.50
CA THR A 77 11.38 -0.23 -3.81
C THR A 77 10.33 -1.14 -4.40
N THR A 78 10.70 -2.38 -4.71
CA THR A 78 9.79 -3.41 -5.22
C THR A 78 9.77 -4.59 -4.26
N ALA A 79 8.57 -5.00 -3.84
CA ALA A 79 8.34 -6.10 -2.92
C ALA A 79 7.45 -7.17 -3.56
N LEU A 80 7.82 -8.44 -3.34
CA LEU A 80 6.98 -9.58 -3.73
C LEU A 80 5.84 -9.74 -2.72
N ILE A 81 4.61 -9.92 -3.21
CA ILE A 81 3.47 -10.32 -2.39
C ILE A 81 3.56 -11.84 -2.17
N VAL A 82 3.96 -12.24 -0.97
CA VAL A 82 4.14 -13.65 -0.57
C VAL A 82 2.79 -14.29 -0.25
N GLN A 83 1.92 -13.55 0.41
CA GLN A 83 0.59 -14.03 0.77
C GLN A 83 -0.46 -12.93 0.55
N PRO A 84 -1.17 -12.97 -0.59
CA PRO A 84 -2.27 -12.05 -0.83
C PRO A 84 -3.57 -12.48 -0.12
N ASP A 85 -4.55 -11.58 -0.12
CA ASP A 85 -5.96 -11.84 0.19
C ASP A 85 -6.26 -12.33 1.62
N VAL A 86 -5.53 -11.81 2.61
CA VAL A 86 -5.84 -12.05 4.03
C VAL A 86 -7.02 -11.17 4.43
N LEU A 87 -8.20 -11.78 4.64
CA LEU A 87 -9.39 -11.05 5.06
C LEU A 87 -9.22 -10.49 6.47
N LEU A 88 -9.42 -9.18 6.61
CA LEU A 88 -9.56 -8.47 7.87
C LEU A 88 -11.01 -8.03 8.05
N LYS A 89 -11.43 -7.78 9.30
CA LYS A 89 -12.80 -7.28 9.60
C LYS A 89 -13.18 -6.00 8.84
N ASN A 90 -12.20 -5.17 8.52
CA ASN A 90 -12.39 -3.83 7.94
C ASN A 90 -11.60 -3.63 6.63
N GLY A 91 -11.03 -4.70 6.05
CA GLY A 91 -10.12 -4.56 4.92
C GLY A 91 -9.50 -5.87 4.43
N VAL A 92 -8.45 -5.73 3.63
CA VAL A 92 -7.65 -6.84 3.08
C VAL A 92 -6.19 -6.61 3.47
N LEU A 93 -5.48 -7.67 3.83
CA LEU A 93 -4.06 -7.65 4.10
C LEU A 93 -3.31 -8.49 3.06
N HIS A 94 -2.18 -7.97 2.60
CA HIS A 94 -1.27 -8.65 1.70
C HIS A 94 0.10 -8.69 2.36
N VAL A 95 0.65 -9.89 2.54
CA VAL A 95 1.99 -10.06 3.10
C VAL A 95 3.03 -9.87 2.01
N ILE A 96 4.02 -9.03 2.27
CA ILE A 96 5.11 -8.71 1.34
C ILE A 96 6.47 -9.16 1.89
N ASP A 97 7.43 -9.44 1.01
CA ASP A 97 8.77 -9.88 1.38
C ASP A 97 9.79 -8.74 1.56
N HIS A 98 9.43 -7.50 1.22
CA HIS A 98 10.32 -6.35 1.38
C HIS A 98 9.54 -5.17 1.94
N VAL A 99 10.19 -4.32 2.73
CA VAL A 99 9.57 -3.13 3.30
C VAL A 99 9.62 -1.98 2.30
N LEU A 100 8.50 -1.29 2.11
CA LEU A 100 8.40 -0.10 1.28
C LEU A 100 8.95 1.11 2.06
N LEU A 101 10.28 1.23 2.09
CA LEU A 101 11.05 2.26 2.82
C LEU A 101 10.87 3.71 2.30
N ASN A 102 9.86 3.97 1.49
CA ASN A 102 9.61 5.32 1.01
C ASN A 102 9.03 6.18 2.14
N THR A 103 9.79 7.19 2.58
CA THR A 103 9.42 8.13 3.63
C THR A 103 8.95 9.48 3.08
N HIS A 104 8.58 9.54 1.81
CA HIS A 104 7.99 10.72 1.19
C HIS A 104 6.48 10.77 1.49
N GLU A 105 5.97 11.93 1.92
CA GLU A 105 4.53 12.16 2.00
C GLU A 105 4.09 13.25 1.04
N ASP A 106 3.07 12.92 0.27
CA ASP A 106 2.26 13.85 -0.49
C ASP A 106 0.84 13.86 0.08
N THR A 107 0.64 14.68 1.11
CA THR A 107 -0.66 14.82 1.80
C THR A 107 -1.79 15.29 0.87
N GLY A 108 -1.47 15.96 -0.23
CA GLY A 108 -2.43 16.39 -1.26
C GLY A 108 -2.95 15.22 -2.08
N ALA A 109 -2.06 14.35 -2.56
CA ALA A 109 -2.38 13.12 -3.26
C ALA A 109 -3.11 12.14 -2.35
N ALA A 110 -2.66 11.98 -1.09
CA ALA A 110 -3.31 11.13 -0.09
C ALA A 110 -4.77 11.56 0.16
N SER A 111 -5.00 12.86 0.38
CA SER A 111 -6.34 13.40 0.61
C SER A 111 -7.22 13.25 -0.62
N SER A 112 -6.67 13.49 -1.82
CA SER A 112 -7.41 13.36 -3.08
C SER A 112 -7.82 11.91 -3.35
N ALA A 113 -6.93 10.95 -3.13
CA ALA A 113 -7.23 9.53 -3.31
C ALA A 113 -8.27 9.00 -2.31
N TYR A 114 -8.19 9.45 -1.05
CA TYR A 114 -9.21 9.14 -0.05
C TYR A 114 -10.58 9.73 -0.41
N VAL A 115 -10.59 11.00 -0.85
CA VAL A 115 -11.83 11.66 -1.29
C VAL A 115 -12.39 10.96 -2.52
N LEU A 116 -11.59 10.58 -3.51
CA LEU A 116 -12.05 9.84 -4.71
C LEU A 116 -12.62 8.46 -4.37
N SER A 117 -11.99 7.70 -3.46
CA SER A 117 -12.52 6.40 -3.02
C SER A 117 -13.81 6.52 -2.22
N ASN A 118 -13.98 7.58 -1.44
CA ASN A 118 -15.23 7.88 -0.73
C ASN A 118 -16.29 8.60 -1.59
N LEU A 119 -15.90 9.22 -2.71
CA LEU A 119 -16.77 9.87 -3.72
C LEU A 119 -17.24 8.92 -4.82
N LEU A 120 -16.92 7.63 -4.72
CA LEU A 120 -17.57 6.55 -5.47
C LEU A 120 -18.74 5.89 -4.69
N PRO A 121 -19.74 6.60 -4.13
CA PRO A 121 -21.02 5.98 -3.84
C PRO A 121 -21.87 5.96 -5.12
N HIS A 122 -22.09 4.77 -5.69
CA HIS A 122 -23.36 4.40 -6.36
C HIS A 122 -23.95 5.32 -7.46
N ASN A 123 -23.20 5.97 -8.35
CA ASN A 123 -23.87 6.63 -9.49
C ASN A 123 -23.05 6.75 -10.80
N LEU A 124 -22.84 5.62 -11.48
CA LEU A 124 -22.54 5.65 -12.92
C LEU A 124 -23.24 4.51 -13.67
N LEU A 125 -24.56 4.39 -13.51
CA LEU A 125 -25.43 3.64 -14.42
C LEU A 125 -26.65 4.48 -14.83
N THR A 126 -26.41 5.70 -15.32
CA THR A 126 -27.38 6.33 -16.21
C THR A 126 -26.65 6.67 -17.51
N PHE A 127 -26.66 5.73 -18.45
CA PHE A 127 -26.41 6.06 -19.85
C PHE A 127 -27.73 6.62 -20.44
N PRO A 128 -27.68 7.70 -21.25
CA PRO A 128 -28.84 8.16 -22.00
C PRO A 128 -29.26 7.18 -23.10
#